data_AF-A0A2M7S1Q5-F1
#
_entry.id   AF-A0A2M7S1Q5-F1
#
_cell.length_a   1.000
_cell.length_b   1.000
_cell.length_c   1.000
_cell.angle_alpha   90.00
_cell.angle_beta   90.00
_cell.angle_gamma   90.00
#
_symmetry.space_group_name_H-M   'P 1'
#
loop_
_entity.id
_entity.type
_entity.pdbx_description
1 polymer ?
#
loop_
_entity_poly.entity_id
_entity_poly.type
_entity_poly.pdbx_seq_one_letter_code
_entity_poly.pdbx_strand_id
1 'polypeptide(L)'
;MKLWLYWWQLVEQLRPACARFRTFLWLAVCMAGLTVRGDQCLSLSFPKLVWNSFGSWIRTPRMDLCPSEQVTAIALRNVFPEFLEA
;
A
#
# COMPACT_ATOMS: atom_id res chain seq x y z
N MET A 1 11.09 6.31 2.68
CA MET A 1 10.78 7.43 3.62
C MET A 1 10.17 8.62 2.89
N LYS A 2 10.49 8.80 1.61
CA LYS A 2 10.28 10.04 0.88
C LYS A 2 8.86 9.98 0.21
N LEU A 3 8.31 8.77 -0.03
CA LEU A 3 6.92 8.51 -0.42
C LEU A 3 5.94 8.92 0.68
N TRP A 4 6.29 8.65 1.94
CA TRP A 4 5.48 9.09 3.07
C TRP A 4 5.45 10.61 3.19
N LEU A 5 6.55 11.29 2.80
CA LEU A 5 6.57 12.75 2.69
C LEU A 5 5.68 13.23 1.52
N TYR A 6 5.74 12.57 0.36
CA TYR A 6 4.90 12.91 -0.79
C TYR A 6 3.40 12.68 -0.50
N TRP A 7 3.08 11.55 0.14
CA TRP A 7 1.75 11.24 0.63
C TRP A 7 1.29 12.29 1.66
N TRP A 8 2.16 12.67 2.60
CA TRP A 8 1.86 13.73 3.56
C TRP A 8 1.66 15.10 2.90
N GLN A 9 2.42 15.42 1.84
CA GLN A 9 2.21 16.63 1.05
C GLN A 9 0.85 16.64 0.36
N LEU A 10 0.41 15.51 -0.20
CA LEU A 10 -0.94 15.37 -0.78
C LEU A 10 -2.03 15.50 0.28
N VAL A 11 -1.84 14.90 1.46
CA VAL A 11 -2.75 15.04 2.60
C VAL A 11 -2.76 16.48 3.14
N GLU A 12 -1.63 17.17 3.11
CA GLU A 12 -1.53 18.57 3.49
C GLU A 12 -2.27 19.51 2.53
N GLN A 13 -2.37 19.17 1.23
CA GLN A 13 -3.23 19.91 0.29
C GLN A 13 -4.73 19.83 0.64
N LEU A 14 -5.14 18.81 1.41
CA LEU A 14 -6.51 18.68 1.91
C LEU A 14 -6.74 19.45 3.23
N ARG A 15 -5.67 19.93 3.89
CA ARG A 15 -5.76 20.76 5.10
C ARG A 15 -6.66 22.01 4.94
N PRO A 16 -6.57 22.83 3.88
CA PRO A 16 -7.44 24.00 3.73
C PRO A 16 -8.94 23.66 3.63
N ALA A 17 -9.29 22.43 3.23
CA ALA A 17 -10.68 21.96 3.19
C ALA A 17 -11.19 21.48 4.57
N CYS A 18 -10.31 21.22 5.53
CA CYS A 18 -10.64 20.70 6.85
C CYS A 18 -10.33 21.73 7.95
N ALA A 19 -11.33 22.47 8.40
CA ALA A 19 -11.19 23.54 9.40
C ALA A 19 -10.78 23.09 10.82
N ARG A 20 -10.81 21.78 11.13
CA ARG A 20 -10.57 21.23 12.47
C ARG A 20 -9.41 20.23 12.47
N PHE A 21 -8.40 20.50 13.29
CA PHE A 21 -7.17 19.68 13.38
C PHE A 21 -7.43 18.21 13.72
N ARG A 22 -8.40 17.94 14.59
CA ARG A 22 -8.70 16.57 15.06
C ARG A 22 -9.39 15.71 13.98
N THR A 23 -10.31 16.28 13.21
CA THR A 23 -10.95 15.57 12.08
C THR A 23 -9.99 15.35 10.93
N PHE A 24 -9.06 16.27 10.71
CA PHE A 24 -7.99 16.10 9.74
C PHE A 24 -7.08 14.91 10.09
N LEU A 25 -6.69 14.75 11.36
CA LEU A 25 -5.89 13.60 11.80
C LEU A 25 -6.63 12.27 11.61
N TRP A 26 -7.93 12.20 11.93
CA TRP A 26 -8.72 11.00 11.68
C TRP A 26 -8.84 10.68 10.19
N LEU A 27 -9.06 11.68 9.35
CA LEU A 27 -9.10 11.53 7.90
C LEU A 27 -7.76 11.05 7.34
N ALA A 28 -6.63 11.58 7.83
CA ALA A 28 -5.29 11.12 7.46
C ALA A 28 -5.06 9.66 7.86
N VAL A 29 -5.45 9.25 9.07
CA VAL A 29 -5.35 7.84 9.51
C VAL A 29 -6.23 6.93 8.65
N CYS A 30 -7.43 7.36 8.28
CA CYS A 30 -8.30 6.61 7.38
C CYS A 30 -7.69 6.48 5.97
N MET A 31 -7.11 7.55 5.40
CA MET A 31 -6.42 7.47 4.11
C MET A 31 -5.21 6.57 4.17
N ALA A 32 -4.41 6.62 5.24
CA ALA A 32 -3.27 5.72 5.43
C ALA A 32 -3.73 4.26 5.48
N GLY A 33 -4.83 3.99 6.19
CA GLY A 33 -5.46 2.67 6.22
C GLY A 33 -6.02 2.22 4.87
N LEU A 34 -6.54 3.14 4.06
CA LEU A 34 -7.06 2.84 2.72
C LEU A 34 -5.93 2.58 1.71
N THR A 35 -4.82 3.31 1.80
CA THR A 35 -3.63 3.02 0.99
C THR A 35 -3.03 1.65 1.30
N VAL A 36 -3.13 1.20 2.56
CA VAL A 36 -2.74 -0.14 3.04
C VAL A 36 -3.84 -1.20 2.78
N ARG A 37 -5.03 -0.79 2.33
CA ARG A 37 -6.07 -1.75 1.89
C ARG A 37 -6.12 -1.91 0.37
N GLY A 38 -5.53 -0.97 -0.37
CA GLY A 38 -5.39 -1.08 -1.82
C GLY A 38 -4.55 -2.29 -2.24
N ASP A 39 -3.47 -2.60 -1.51
CA ASP A 39 -2.70 -3.82 -1.71
C ASP A 39 -3.54 -5.07 -1.40
N GLN A 40 -4.38 -5.02 -0.35
CA GLN A 40 -5.27 -6.12 0.01
C GLN A 40 -6.31 -6.42 -1.09
N CYS A 41 -6.86 -5.38 -1.75
CA CYS A 41 -7.74 -5.56 -2.91
C CYS A 41 -7.03 -6.21 -4.10
N LEU A 42 -5.74 -5.91 -4.29
CA LEU A 42 -4.92 -6.49 -5.36
C LEU A 42 -4.61 -7.97 -5.09
N SER A 43 -4.35 -8.33 -3.83
CA SER A 43 -4.19 -9.71 -3.36
C SER A 43 -5.44 -10.56 -3.61
N LEU A 44 -6.62 -10.00 -3.34
CA LEU A 44 -7.90 -10.71 -3.51
C LEU A 44 -8.31 -10.85 -4.98
N SER A 45 -8.02 -9.85 -5.82
CA SER A 45 -8.46 -9.84 -7.22
C SER A 45 -7.48 -10.59 -8.14
N PHE A 46 -6.17 -10.53 -7.88
CA PHE A 46 -5.13 -11.09 -8.77
C PHE A 46 -4.01 -11.82 -8.00
N PRO A 47 -4.34 -12.89 -7.24
CA PRO A 47 -3.36 -13.58 -6.39
C PRO A 47 -2.18 -14.15 -7.19
N LYS A 48 -2.44 -14.68 -8.40
CA LYS A 48 -1.40 -15.24 -9.28
C LYS A 48 -0.36 -14.21 -9.71
N LEU A 49 -0.80 -12.98 -9.96
CA LEU A 49 0.06 -11.89 -10.43
C LEU A 49 0.98 -11.42 -9.29
N VAL A 50 0.43 -11.31 -8.08
CA VAL A 50 1.19 -11.03 -6.85
C VAL A 50 2.25 -12.10 -6.58
N TRP A 51 1.88 -13.39 -6.68
CA TRP A 51 2.82 -14.50 -6.47
C TRP A 51 3.96 -14.51 -7.50
N ASN A 52 3.67 -14.18 -8.76
CA ASN A 52 4.69 -14.13 -9.81
C ASN A 52 5.70 -12.97 -9.60
N SER A 53 5.23 -11.86 -9.05
CA SER A 53 6.03 -10.66 -8.78
C SER A 53 6.78 -10.69 -7.43
N PHE A 54 6.45 -11.61 -6.53
CA PHE A 54 6.97 -11.64 -5.16
C PHE A 54 8.47 -11.99 -5.02
N GLY A 55 9.02 -12.87 -5.85
CA GLY A 55 10.47 -13.13 -5.82
C GLY A 55 10.98 -13.83 -4.55
N SER A 56 10.39 -14.98 -4.21
CA SER A 56 11.10 -16.21 -3.79
C SER A 56 12.07 -16.18 -2.56
N TRP A 57 11.56 -15.93 -1.34
CA TRP A 57 12.09 -16.65 -0.15
C TRP A 57 11.24 -17.87 0.23
N ILE A 58 9.95 -17.86 -0.14
CA ILE A 58 9.02 -18.94 0.17
C ILE A 58 9.27 -20.07 -0.82
N ARG A 59 9.74 -21.21 -0.32
CA ARG A 59 10.06 -22.39 -1.14
C ARG A 59 8.82 -23.08 -1.73
N THR A 60 7.65 -22.91 -1.11
CA THR A 60 6.40 -23.58 -1.53
C THR A 60 5.19 -22.64 -1.44
N PRO A 61 5.07 -21.64 -2.35
CA PRO A 61 3.94 -20.73 -2.36
C PRO A 61 2.66 -21.46 -2.77
N ARG A 62 1.58 -21.31 -1.99
CA ARG A 62 0.25 -21.78 -2.38
C ARG A 62 -0.40 -20.74 -3.27
N MET A 63 -0.24 -20.90 -4.58
CA MET A 63 -0.73 -19.96 -5.60
C MET A 63 -2.27 -19.82 -5.64
N ASP A 64 -2.98 -20.82 -5.08
CA ASP A 64 -4.44 -20.85 -4.96
C ASP A 64 -4.97 -20.10 -3.73
N LEU A 65 -4.08 -19.69 -2.82
CA LEU A 65 -4.46 -18.91 -1.64
C LEU A 65 -4.19 -17.42 -1.85
N CYS A 66 -5.07 -16.59 -1.30
CA CYS A 66 -4.87 -15.14 -1.27
C CYS A 66 -3.55 -14.83 -0.54
N PRO A 67 -2.58 -14.15 -1.20
CA PRO A 67 -1.31 -13.83 -0.58
C PRO A 67 -1.48 -12.91 0.63
N SER A 68 -0.63 -13.06 1.63
CA SER A 68 -0.65 -12.18 2.81
C SER A 68 -0.31 -10.74 2.41
N GLU A 69 -0.74 -9.77 3.22
CA GLU A 69 -0.38 -8.34 3.03
C GLU A 69 1.12 -8.14 2.84
N GLN A 70 1.93 -8.86 3.63
CA GLN A 70 3.37 -8.75 3.54
C GLN A 70 3.92 -9.25 2.20
N VAL A 71 3.41 -10.37 1.68
CA VAL A 71 3.77 -10.89 0.35
C VAL A 71 3.35 -9.92 -0.75
N THR A 72 2.18 -9.31 -0.60
CA THR A 72 1.64 -8.35 -1.57
C THR A 72 2.44 -7.05 -1.58
N ALA A 73 2.82 -6.55 -0.41
CA ALA A 73 3.69 -5.38 -0.28
C ALA A 73 5.08 -5.61 -0.91
N ILE A 74 5.63 -6.82 -0.80
CA ILE A 74 6.92 -7.17 -1.40
C ILE A 74 6.80 -7.35 -2.92
N ALA A 75 5.73 -7.97 -3.40
CA ALA A 75 5.45 -8.06 -4.83
C ALA A 75 5.28 -6.67 -5.47
N LEU A 76 4.55 -5.77 -4.81
CA LEU A 76 4.43 -4.36 -5.22
C LEU A 76 5.78 -3.66 -5.22
N ARG A 77 6.61 -3.90 -4.20
CA ARG A 77 7.98 -3.35 -4.11
C ARG A 77 8.87 -3.78 -5.27
N ASN A 78 8.69 -5.01 -5.77
CA ASN A 78 9.45 -5.52 -6.91
C ASN A 78 8.94 -4.99 -8.26
N VAL A 79 7.63 -4.72 -8.40
CA VAL A 79 7.02 -4.24 -9.66
C VAL A 79 7.09 -2.73 -9.79
N PHE A 80 6.95 -2.00 -8.69
CA PHE A 80 6.97 -0.54 -8.65
C PHE A 80 8.08 -0.05 -7.71
N PRO A 81 9.37 -0.25 -8.06
CA PRO A 81 10.49 0.25 -7.26
C PRO A 81 10.47 1.79 -7.12
N GLU A 82 9.96 2.48 -8.14
CA GLU A 82 9.72 3.93 -8.19
C GLU A 82 8.83 4.43 -7.02
N PHE A 83 7.93 3.59 -6.50
CA PHE A 83 7.05 3.94 -5.38
C PHE A 83 7.75 3.83 -4.01
N LEU A 84 8.97 3.29 -3.95
CA LEU A 84 9.74 3.12 -2.70
C LEU A 84 11.07 3.90 -2.67
N GLU A 85 11.58 4.32 -3.82
CA GLU A 85 12.72 5.25 -3.92
C GLU A 85 12.33 6.72 -3.74
N ALA A 86 11.05 6.99 -3.98
CA ALA A 86 10.44 8.28 -3.74
C ALA A 86 10.29 8.60 -2.28
#